data_AF-A0A2T2WHN5-F1
#
_entry.id   AF-A0A2T2WHN5-F1
#
_cell.length_a   1.000
_cell.length_b   1.000
_cell.length_c   1.000
_cell.angle_alpha   90.00
_cell.angle_beta   90.00
_cell.angle_gamma   90.00
#
_symmetry.space_group_name_H-M   'P 1'
#
loop_
_entity.id
_entity.type
_entity.pdbx_description
1 polymer ?
#
loop_
_entity_poly.entity_id
_entity_poly.type
_entity_poly.pdbx_seq_one_letter_code
_entity_poly.pdbx_strand_id
1 'polypeptide(L)' 'MSQHRPLLRSSRRALDHLKYEVAEDLGLDDDIQSRGWENMTTREVGKIGGAMVKRLIQKAEQEMAHEH' A
#
# COMPACT_ATOMS: atom_id res chain seq x y z
N MET A 1 8.06 -5.55 -10.38
CA MET A 1 7.05 -4.82 -9.59
C MET A 1 6.37 -3.80 -10.48
N SER A 2 5.03 -3.81 -10.56
CA SER A 2 4.30 -2.73 -11.24
C SER A 2 4.62 -1.42 -10.54
N GLN A 3 5.36 -0.56 -11.22
CA GLN A 3 5.76 0.73 -10.69
C GLN A 3 4.61 1.70 -10.87
N HIS A 4 3.61 1.63 -9.99
CA HIS A 4 2.73 2.77 -9.75
C HIS A 4 3.58 3.85 -9.08
N ARG A 5 4.30 4.59 -9.93
CA ARG A 5 5.19 5.64 -9.50
C ARG A 5 4.33 6.73 -8.85
N PRO A 6 4.68 7.19 -7.64
CA PRO A 6 3.98 8.31 -7.02
C PRO A 6 3.92 9.49 -8.00
N LEU A 7 2.70 9.94 -8.30
CA LEU A 7 2.48 11.08 -9.19
C LEU A 7 3.07 12.36 -8.60
N LEU A 8 3.01 12.47 -7.28
CA LEU A 8 3.62 13.54 -6.50
C LEU A 8 4.84 13.00 -5.75
N ARG A 9 5.99 13.67 -5.86
CA ARG A 9 7.17 13.28 -5.08
C ARG A 9 6.94 13.39 -3.57
N SER A 10 6.14 14.37 -3.15
CA SER A 10 5.77 14.60 -1.74
C SER A 10 4.99 13.44 -1.13
N SER A 11 4.25 12.65 -1.93
CA SER A 11 3.44 11.56 -1.41
C SER A 11 4.23 10.29 -1.09
N ARG A 12 5.53 10.23 -1.40
CA ARG A 12 6.35 9.02 -1.16
C ARG A 12 6.30 8.57 0.30
N ARG A 13 6.44 9.49 1.26
CA ARG A 13 6.37 9.15 2.69
C ARG A 13 5.01 8.60 3.08
N ALA A 14 3.93 9.26 2.66
CA ALA A 14 2.56 8.81 2.96
C ALA A 14 2.27 7.43 2.34
N LEU A 15 2.75 7.17 1.13
CA LEU A 15 2.61 5.87 0.47
C LEU A 15 3.46 4.79 1.16
N ASP A 16 4.65 5.12 1.66
CA ASP A 16 5.46 4.18 2.43
C ASP A 16 4.78 3.81 3.76
N HIS A 17 4.19 4.78 4.48
CA HIS A 17 3.39 4.47 5.67
C HIS A 17 2.21 3.56 5.32
N LEU A 18 1.46 3.89 4.27
CA LEU A 18 0.34 3.07 3.80
C LEU A 18 0.77 1.64 3.44
N LYS A 19 1.97 1.43 2.86
CA LYS A 19 2.49 0.08 2.58
C LYS A 19 2.61 -0.75 3.84
N TYR A 20 3.15 -0.18 4.91
CA TYR A 20 3.34 -0.89 6.17
C TYR A 20 2.01 -1.15 6.87
N GLU A 21 1.11 -0.16 6.92
CA GLU A 21 -0.25 -0.35 7.47
C GLU A 21 -1.00 -1.48 6.74
N VAL A 22 -0.95 -1.49 5.40
CA VAL A 22 -1.60 -2.53 4.61
C VAL A 22 -0.93 -3.89 4.79
N ALA A 23 0.39 -3.93 4.99
CA ALA A 23 1.07 -5.19 5.27
C ALA A 23 0.67 -5.78 6.62
N GLU A 24 0.55 -4.95 7.65
CA GLU A 24 0.05 -5.32 8.98
C GLU A 24 -1.41 -5.82 8.90
N ASP A 25 -2.28 -5.09 8.20
CA ASP A 25 -3.68 -5.49 7.99
C ASP A 25 -3.81 -6.86 7.26
N LEU A 26 -2.80 -7.22 6.47
CA LEU A 26 -2.76 -8.49 5.72
C LEU A 26 -1.99 -9.60 6.45
N GLY A 27 -1.41 -9.34 7.62
CA GLY A 27 -0.56 -10.27 8.38
C GLY A 27 0.72 -10.66 7.63
N LEU A 28 1.28 -9.73 6.86
CA LEU A 28 2.52 -9.90 6.08
C LEU A 28 3.69 -9.10 6.67
N ASP A 29 3.47 -8.39 7.78
CA ASP A 29 4.48 -7.59 8.47
C ASP A 29 5.61 -8.45 9.06
N ASP A 30 5.28 -9.58 9.69
CA ASP A 30 6.27 -10.56 10.18
C ASP A 30 7.15 -11.12 9.04
N ASP A 31 6.54 -11.38 7.88
CA ASP A 31 7.26 -11.81 6.69
C ASP A 31 8.22 -10.72 6.19
N ILE A 32 7.78 -9.47 6.16
CA ILE A 32 8.64 -8.35 5.75
C ILE A 32 9.81 -8.20 6.72
N GLN A 33 9.58 -8.33 8.03
CA GLN A 33 10.62 -8.20 9.04
C GLN A 33 11.63 -9.37 9.01
N SER A 34 11.15 -10.59 8.79
CA SER A 34 11.98 -11.80 8.87
C SER A 34 12.80 -12.05 7.61
N ARG A 35 12.20 -11.87 6.42
CA ARG A 35 12.87 -12.14 5.14
C ARG A 35 13.10 -10.92 4.27
N GLY A 36 12.47 -9.78 4.56
CA GLY A 36 12.62 -8.58 3.73
C GLY A 36 11.74 -8.61 2.47
N TRP A 37 11.44 -7.42 1.94
CA TRP A 37 10.57 -7.24 0.78
C TRP A 37 11.08 -7.96 -0.47
N GLU A 38 12.39 -8.01 -0.68
CA GLU A 38 13.02 -8.64 -1.84
C GLU A 38 12.87 -10.17 -1.87
N ASN A 39 12.64 -10.81 -0.71
CA ASN A 39 12.48 -12.26 -0.58
C ASN A 39 11.01 -12.68 -0.45
N MET A 40 10.08 -11.73 -0.57
CA MET A 40 8.66 -12.02 -0.67
C MET A 40 8.29 -12.46 -2.10
N THR A 41 7.29 -13.34 -2.21
CA THR A 41 6.78 -13.75 -3.51
C THR A 41 6.05 -12.58 -4.18
N THR A 42 6.05 -12.56 -5.51
CA THR A 42 5.29 -11.58 -6.31
C THR A 42 3.81 -11.53 -5.92
N ARG A 43 3.24 -12.67 -5.47
CA ARG A 43 1.85 -12.75 -5.03
C ARG A 43 1.64 -12.00 -3.72
N GLU A 44 2.52 -12.14 -2.74
CA GLU A 44 2.39 -11.47 -1.44
C GLU A 44 2.59 -9.95 -1.58
N VAL A 45 3.64 -9.54 -2.28
CA VAL A 45 3.87 -8.11 -2.58
C VAL A 45 2.73 -7.54 -3.42
N GLY A 46 2.20 -8.33 -4.37
CA GLY A 46 1.05 -7.94 -5.19
C GLY A 46 -0.24 -7.73 -4.38
N LYS A 47 -0.49 -8.55 -3.35
CA LYS A 47 -1.62 -8.36 -2.43
C LYS A 47 -1.53 -7.02 -1.71
N ILE A 48 -0.36 -6.68 -1.19
CA ILE A 48 -0.10 -5.41 -0.51
C ILE A 48 -0.39 -4.24 -1.47
N GLY A 49 0.20 -4.25 -2.66
CA GLY A 49 -0.03 -3.19 -3.65
C GLY A 49 -1.49 -3.03 -4.07
N GLY A 50 -2.21 -4.15 -4.27
CA GLY A 50 -3.64 -4.13 -4.61
C GLY A 50 -4.52 -3.57 -3.48
N ALA A 51 -4.23 -3.94 -2.23
CA ALA A 51 -4.94 -3.44 -1.06
C ALA A 51 -4.67 -1.94 -0.84
N MET A 52 -3.46 -1.45 -1.09
CA MET A 52 -3.17 0.00 -1.08
C MET A 52 -4.05 0.77 -2.07
N VAL A 53 -4.14 0.30 -3.32
CA VAL A 53 -4.96 0.95 -4.35
C VAL A 53 -6.43 0.98 -3.92
N LYS A 54 -6.95 -0.14 -3.41
CA LYS A 54 -8.32 -0.21 -2.90
C LYS A 54 -8.57 0.82 -1.79
N ARG A 55 -7.64 0.95 -0.83
CA ARG A 55 -7.77 1.91 0.28
C ARG A 55 -7.68 3.36 -0.19
N LEU A 56 -6.85 3.66 -1.18
CA LEU A 56 -6.76 5.00 -1.77
C LEU A 56 -8.06 5.38 -2.50
N ILE A 57 -8.66 4.45 -3.24
CA ILE A 57 -9.96 4.68 -3.91
C ILE A 57 -11.04 4.93 -2.86
N GLN A 58 -11.12 4.11 -1.81
CA GLN A 58 -12.08 4.28 -0.73
C GLN A 58 -11.95 5.64 -0.02
N LYS A 59 -10.72 6.09 0.25
CA LYS A 59 -10.46 7.41 0.83
C LYS A 59 -10.92 8.54 -0.09
N ALA A 60 -10.62 8.44 -1.39
CA ALA A 60 -11.06 9.43 -2.38
C ALA A 60 -12.59 9.49 -2.49
N GLU A 61 -13.26 8.33 -2.50
CA GLU A 61 -14.73 8.25 -2.51
C GLU A 61 -15.34 8.89 -1.25
N GLN A 62 -14.74 8.67 -0.07
CA GLN A 62 -15.17 9.27 1.19
C GLN A 62 -14.97 10.79 1.21
N GLU A 63 -13.81 11.27 0.75
CA GLU A 63 -13.50 12.70 0.63
C GLU A 63 -14.52 13.39 -0.28
N MET A 64 -14.79 12.82 -1.46
CA MET A 64 -15.81 13.34 -2.39
C MET A 64 -17.21 13.31 -1.79
N ALA A 65 -17.57 12.28 -1.02
CA ALA A 65 -18.86 12.21 -0.36
C ALA A 65 -19.02 13.24 0.77
N HIS A 66 -17.92 13.68 1.40
CA HIS A 66 -17.91 14.70 2.44
C HIS A 66 -17.89 16.14 1.90
N GLU A 67 -17.58 16.34 0.62
CA GLU A 67 -17.59 17.64 -0.06
C GLU A 67 -19.00 18.05 -0.58
N HIS A 68 -20.04 17.30 -0.23
CA HIS A 68 -21.44 17.55 -0.58
C HIS A 68 -22.31 17.76 0.67
#